data_AF-A0A350I566-F1
#
_entry.id   AF-A0A350I566-F1
#
_cell.length_a   1.000
_cell.length_b   1.000
_cell.length_c   1.000
_cell.angle_alpha   90.00
_cell.angle_beta   90.00
_cell.angle_gamma   90.00
#
_symmetry.space_group_name_H-M   'P 1'
#
loop_
_entity.id
_entity.type
_entity.pdbx_description
1 polymer ?
#
loop_
_entity_poly.entity_id
_entity_poly.type
_entity_poly.pdbx_seq_one_letter_code
_entity_poly.pdbx_strand_id
1 'polypeptide(L)'
;GNGIDLEPLAGLSDKSKPIIARILEVENYREKYLGYVREIAEKSLDWNNTGPIVQQSRDLIMADVKRDTRKLFSTEAFVSGTADTPIEMNLRAFFDERRASVLKMLDAMQN
;
A
#
# COMPACT_ATOMS: atom_id res chain seq x y z
N GLY A 1 8.75 1.83 -11.50
CA GLY A 1 8.88 0.64 -10.65
C GLY A 1 7.52 0.33 -10.07
N ASN A 2 7.14 -0.95 -10.00
CA ASN A 2 5.92 -1.34 -9.30
C ASN A 2 6.12 -1.00 -7.81
N GLY A 3 5.20 -0.22 -7.23
CA GLY A 3 5.33 0.26 -5.85
C GLY A 3 5.43 -0.86 -4.79
N ILE A 4 5.16 -2.10 -5.19
CA ILE A 4 5.28 -3.33 -4.40
C ILE A 4 6.70 -3.51 -3.83
N ASP A 5 7.75 -3.22 -4.62
CA ASP A 5 9.14 -3.48 -4.24
C ASP A 5 9.93 -2.22 -3.90
N LEU A 6 9.25 -1.11 -3.60
CA LEU A 6 9.93 0.10 -3.16
C LEU A 6 10.56 -0.11 -1.77
N GLU A 7 11.88 -0.02 -1.67
CA GLU A 7 12.56 -0.21 -0.38
C GLU A 7 12.14 0.85 0.65
N PRO A 8 12.00 0.49 1.95
CA PRO A 8 11.67 1.43 3.01
C PRO A 8 12.56 2.68 3.03
N LEU A 9 13.85 2.53 2.73
CA LEU A 9 14.86 3.60 2.74
C LEU A 9 15.19 4.16 1.36
N ALA A 10 14.40 3.88 0.32
CA ALA A 10 14.63 4.37 -1.04
C ALA A 10 14.75 5.92 -1.13
N GLY A 11 14.18 6.65 -0.16
CA GLY A 11 14.32 8.09 -0.06
C GLY A 11 15.74 8.60 0.23
N LEU A 12 16.66 7.75 0.73
CA LEU A 12 18.06 8.13 0.99
C LEU A 12 18.83 8.42 -0.31
N SER A 13 18.51 7.72 -1.39
CA SER A 13 19.19 7.87 -2.69
C SER A 13 18.47 8.85 -3.64
N ASP A 14 17.30 9.35 -3.24
CA ASP A 14 16.49 10.25 -4.06
C ASP A 14 16.95 11.71 -3.92
N LYS A 15 17.75 12.16 -4.89
CA LYS A 15 18.27 13.54 -4.95
C LYS A 15 17.18 14.61 -5.02
N SER A 16 15.95 14.27 -5.40
CA SER A 16 14.82 15.21 -5.43
C SER A 16 14.19 15.43 -4.05
N LYS A 17 14.56 14.64 -3.04
CA LYS A 17 13.99 14.65 -1.68
C LYS A 17 15.05 14.88 -0.60
N PRO A 18 15.81 16.00 -0.64
CA PRO A 18 16.94 16.23 0.25
C PRO A 18 16.57 16.23 1.75
N ILE A 19 15.34 16.64 2.10
CA ILE A 19 14.87 16.64 3.49
C ILE A 19 14.72 15.20 4.02
N ILE A 20 14.21 14.27 3.20
CA ILE A 20 14.07 12.87 3.60
C ILE A 20 15.44 12.27 3.86
N ALA A 21 16.40 12.49 2.94
CA ALA A 21 17.77 12.03 3.11
C ALA A 21 18.39 12.55 4.42
N ARG A 22 18.28 13.85 4.70
CA ARG A 22 18.81 14.46 5.93
C ARG A 22 18.18 13.93 7.22
N ILE A 23 16.88 13.66 7.22
CA ILE A 23 16.19 13.10 8.39
C ILE A 23 16.63 11.66 8.62
N LEU A 24 16.64 10.85 7.56
CA LEU A 24 16.98 9.42 7.63
C LEU A 24 18.49 9.15 7.76
N GLU A 25 19.36 10.16 7.60
CA GLU A 25 20.79 10.09 7.94
C GLU A 25 21.01 9.97 9.46
N VAL A 26 20.10 10.51 10.29
CA VAL A 26 20.21 10.45 11.76
C VAL A 26 19.71 9.10 12.28
N GLU A 27 20.56 8.34 12.97
CA GLU A 27 20.29 6.95 13.37
C GLU A 27 18.97 6.78 14.14
N ASN A 28 18.78 7.56 15.20
CA ASN A 28 17.57 7.49 16.04
C ASN A 28 16.27 7.83 15.29
N TYR A 29 16.34 8.63 14.22
CA TYR A 29 15.18 8.94 13.38
C TYR A 29 14.94 7.86 12.34
N ARG A 30 16.00 7.26 11.80
CA ARG A 30 15.90 6.10 10.90
C ARG A 30 15.26 4.92 11.61
N GLU A 31 15.70 4.59 12.83
CA GLU A 31 15.11 3.51 13.64
C GLU A 31 13.62 3.75 13.89
N LYS A 32 13.24 4.97 14.31
CA LYS A 32 11.83 5.35 14.50
C LYS A 32 11.01 5.22 13.22
N TYR A 33 11.55 5.70 12.10
CA TYR A 33 10.90 5.59 10.81
C TYR A 33 10.66 4.13 10.41
N LEU A 34 11.67 3.27 10.53
CA LEU A 34 11.53 1.83 10.25
C LEU A 34 10.51 1.18 11.19
N GLY A 35 10.43 1.61 12.45
CA GLY A 35 9.37 1.22 13.37
C GLY A 35 7.98 1.58 12.85
N TYR A 36 7.77 2.80 12.34
CA TYR A 36 6.50 3.19 11.73
C TYR A 36 6.20 2.43 10.44
N VAL A 37 7.21 2.15 9.60
CA VAL A 37 7.02 1.34 8.39
C VAL A 37 6.58 -0.08 8.76
N ARG A 38 7.19 -0.68 9.79
CA ARG A 38 6.78 -1.98 10.33
C ARG A 38 5.34 -1.95 10.83
N GLU A 39 4.98 -0.94 11.62
CA GLU A 39 3.61 -0.77 12.12
C GLU A 39 2.59 -0.65 10.97
N ILE A 40 2.90 0.12 9.92
CA ILE A 40 2.06 0.23 8.73
C ILE A 40 1.92 -1.12 8.03
N ALA A 41 3.01 -1.88 7.89
CA ALA A 41 2.96 -3.19 7.24
C ALA A 41 2.17 -4.22 8.06
N GLU A 42 2.32 -4.22 9.38
CA GLU A 42 1.65 -5.17 10.27
C GLU A 42 0.17 -4.85 10.48
N LYS A 43 -0.19 -3.56 10.54
CA LYS A 43 -1.55 -3.11 10.85
C LYS A 43 -2.27 -2.59 9.61
N SER A 44 -1.79 -1.50 9.01
CA SER A 44 -2.51 -0.81 7.95
C SER A 44 -2.57 -1.60 6.64
N LEU A 45 -1.50 -2.33 6.30
CA LEU A 45 -1.46 -3.16 5.10
C LEU A 45 -2.11 -4.55 5.29
N ASP A 46 -2.50 -4.90 6.51
CA ASP A 46 -3.26 -6.13 6.74
C ASP A 46 -4.67 -6.00 6.14
N TRP A 47 -5.01 -6.90 5.23
CA TRP A 47 -6.33 -6.91 4.60
C TRP A 47 -7.46 -7.08 5.62
N ASN A 48 -7.23 -7.74 6.76
CA ASN A 48 -8.23 -7.84 7.81
C ASN A 48 -8.62 -6.48 8.40
N ASN A 49 -7.72 -5.48 8.33
CA ASN A 49 -7.98 -4.12 8.80
C ASN A 49 -8.47 -3.21 7.67
N THR A 50 -7.86 -3.27 6.48
CA THR A 50 -8.19 -2.35 5.37
C THR A 50 -9.31 -2.86 4.46
N GLY A 51 -9.49 -4.17 4.32
CA GLY A 51 -10.56 -4.78 3.52
C GLY A 51 -11.96 -4.26 3.87
N PRO A 52 -12.34 -4.18 5.16
CA PRO A 52 -13.61 -3.58 5.57
C PRO A 52 -13.81 -2.12 5.11
N ILE A 53 -12.74 -1.32 5.08
CA ILE A 53 -12.78 0.07 4.60
C ILE A 53 -13.01 0.11 3.08
N VAL A 54 -12.32 -0.77 2.34
CA VAL A 54 -12.51 -0.90 0.88
C VAL A 54 -13.94 -1.34 0.58
N GLN A 55 -14.46 -2.32 1.31
CA GLN A 55 -15.85 -2.77 1.17
C GLN A 55 -16.84 -1.64 1.45
N GLN A 56 -16.70 -0.95 2.58
CA GLN A 56 -17.59 0.15 2.94
C GLN A 56 -17.59 1.25 1.87
N SER A 57 -16.40 1.59 1.36
CA SER A 57 -16.25 2.59 0.29
C SER A 57 -16.90 2.12 -1.01
N ARG A 58 -16.70 0.86 -1.39
CA ARG A 58 -17.35 0.23 -2.56
C ARG A 58 -18.86 0.29 -2.45
N ASP A 59 -19.40 -0.13 -1.31
CA ASP A 59 -20.84 -0.22 -1.08
C ASP A 59 -21.50 1.18 -1.08
N LEU A 60 -20.81 2.19 -0.53
CA LEU A 60 -21.27 3.57 -0.50
C LEU A 60 -21.52 4.15 -1.90
N ILE A 61 -20.67 3.82 -2.89
CA ILE A 61 -20.74 4.42 -4.24
C ILE A 61 -21.25 3.46 -5.31
N MET A 62 -21.57 2.20 -4.97
CA MET A 62 -21.91 1.16 -5.95
C MET A 62 -23.09 1.54 -6.85
N ALA A 63 -24.13 2.18 -6.29
CA ALA A 63 -25.30 2.59 -7.05
C ALA A 63 -24.96 3.69 -8.08
N ASP A 64 -24.12 4.65 -7.69
CA ASP A 64 -23.66 5.72 -8.58
C ASP A 64 -22.73 5.18 -9.67
N VAL A 65 -21.81 4.28 -9.30
CA VAL A 65 -20.95 3.57 -10.25
C VAL A 65 -21.82 2.85 -11.26
N LYS A 66 -22.86 2.12 -10.86
CA LYS A 66 -23.76 1.43 -11.81
C LYS A 66 -24.46 2.38 -12.78
N ARG A 67 -24.95 3.51 -12.29
CA ARG A 67 -25.74 4.50 -13.06
C ARG A 67 -24.91 5.35 -14.01
N ASP A 68 -23.61 5.52 -13.75
CA ASP A 68 -22.73 6.34 -14.60
C ASP A 68 -22.70 5.80 -16.05
N THR A 69 -22.95 6.66 -17.04
CA THR A 69 -22.91 6.31 -18.46
C THR A 69 -21.62 6.76 -19.15
N ARG A 70 -20.71 7.43 -18.42
CA ARG A 70 -19.43 7.98 -18.92
C ARG A 70 -18.20 7.42 -18.20
N LYS A 71 -18.36 6.39 -17.38
CA LYS A 71 -17.26 5.71 -16.69
C LYS A 71 -16.24 5.14 -17.68
N LEU A 72 -14.94 5.27 -17.35
CA LEU A 72 -13.84 4.73 -18.15
C LEU A 72 -13.73 3.20 -18.08
N PHE A 73 -14.17 2.61 -16.96
CA PHE A 73 -14.11 1.17 -16.68
C PHE A 73 -15.50 0.63 -16.36
N SER A 74 -15.72 -0.66 -16.65
CA SER A 74 -17.01 -1.29 -16.39
C SER A 74 -17.31 -1.40 -14.88
N THR A 75 -18.58 -1.60 -14.54
CA THR A 75 -19.00 -1.87 -13.16
C THR A 75 -18.32 -3.14 -12.64
N GLU A 76 -18.17 -4.16 -13.48
CA GLU A 76 -17.54 -5.44 -13.14
C GLU A 76 -16.06 -5.25 -12.83
N ALA A 77 -15.36 -4.39 -13.59
CA ALA A 77 -13.96 -4.05 -13.33
C ALA A 77 -13.80 -3.28 -12.00
N PHE A 78 -14.75 -2.41 -11.66
CA PHE A 78 -14.77 -1.77 -10.34
C PHE A 78 -14.98 -2.79 -9.20
N VAL A 79 -15.91 -3.72 -9.37
CA VAL A 79 -16.17 -4.78 -8.38
C VAL A 79 -14.95 -5.68 -8.23
N SER A 80 -14.36 -6.17 -9.31
CA SER A 80 -13.20 -7.07 -9.26
C SER A 80 -11.95 -6.37 -8.73
N GLY A 81 -11.74 -5.11 -9.10
CA GLY A 81 -10.63 -4.26 -8.64
C GLY A 81 -10.66 -3.98 -7.12
N THR A 82 -11.83 -4.10 -6.50
CA THR A 82 -12.04 -3.82 -5.07
C THR A 82 -12.45 -5.06 -4.27
N ALA A 83 -12.54 -6.24 -4.89
CA ALA A 83 -13.01 -7.47 -4.25
C ALA A 83 -12.01 -8.03 -3.22
N ASP A 84 -12.52 -8.86 -2.31
CA ASP A 84 -11.70 -9.54 -1.29
C ASP A 84 -10.88 -10.70 -1.85
N THR A 85 -11.25 -11.23 -3.02
CA THR A 85 -10.48 -12.27 -3.70
C THR A 85 -9.29 -11.65 -4.40
N PRO A 86 -8.04 -12.08 -4.11
CA PRO A 86 -6.87 -11.57 -4.81
C PRO A 86 -6.93 -11.98 -6.28
N ILE A 87 -6.78 -11.00 -7.17
CA ILE A 87 -6.54 -11.21 -8.61
C ILE A 87 -5.43 -10.26 -9.04
N GLU A 88 -4.81 -10.53 -10.19
CA GLU A 88 -3.78 -9.66 -10.75
C GLU A 88 -4.23 -8.19 -10.77
N MET A 89 -3.41 -7.31 -10.19
CA MET A 89 -3.60 -5.86 -10.14
C MET A 89 -4.84 -5.32 -9.40
N ASN A 90 -5.55 -6.13 -8.59
CA ASN A 90 -6.57 -5.58 -7.70
C ASN A 90 -5.99 -5.08 -6.37
N LEU A 91 -6.79 -4.32 -5.62
CA LEU A 91 -6.36 -3.78 -4.33
C LEU A 91 -5.92 -4.90 -3.39
N ARG A 92 -6.70 -5.99 -3.29
CA ARG A 92 -6.37 -7.11 -2.42
C ARG A 92 -4.95 -7.65 -2.68
N ALA A 93 -4.63 -7.96 -3.94
CA ALA A 93 -3.31 -8.47 -4.32
C ALA A 93 -2.21 -7.45 -4.00
N PHE A 94 -2.42 -6.17 -4.30
CA PHE A 94 -1.45 -5.11 -3.97
C PHE A 94 -1.15 -5.05 -2.47
N PHE A 95 -2.17 -5.07 -1.61
CA PHE A 95 -1.99 -5.00 -0.16
C PHE A 95 -1.22 -6.23 0.37
N ASP A 96 -1.60 -7.43 -0.07
CA ASP A 96 -0.92 -8.67 0.34
C ASP A 96 0.55 -8.69 -0.12
N GLU A 97 0.80 -8.38 -1.39
CA GLU A 97 2.14 -8.38 -1.98
C GLU A 97 3.03 -7.29 -1.38
N ARG A 98 2.51 -6.06 -1.22
CA ARG A 98 3.28 -4.96 -0.63
C ARG A 98 3.60 -5.23 0.83
N ARG A 99 2.64 -5.78 1.60
CA ARG A 99 2.87 -6.18 2.99
C ARG A 99 4.00 -7.19 3.09
N ALA A 100 3.93 -8.26 2.30
CA ALA A 100 4.95 -9.30 2.29
C ALA A 100 6.33 -8.76 1.89
N SER A 101 6.39 -7.93 0.83
CA SER A 101 7.63 -7.32 0.36
C SER A 101 8.27 -6.40 1.41
N VAL A 102 7.48 -5.52 2.05
CA VAL A 102 7.97 -4.62 3.10
C VAL A 102 8.48 -5.38 4.33
N LEU A 103 7.72 -6.35 4.84
CA LEU A 103 8.16 -7.13 6.00
C LEU A 103 9.46 -7.88 5.72
N LYS A 104 9.55 -8.53 4.54
CA LYS A 104 10.78 -9.20 4.10
C LYS A 104 11.98 -8.25 4.07
N MET A 105 11.81 -7.04 3.54
CA MET A 105 12.89 -6.03 3.50
C MET A 105 13.30 -5.57 4.88
N LEU A 106 12.34 -5.33 5.79
CA LEU A 106 12.62 -4.92 7.17
C LEU A 106 13.35 -6.03 7.94
N ASP A 107 12.94 -7.28 7.79
CA ASP A 107 13.59 -8.41 8.44
C ASP A 107 15.03 -8.61 7.92
N ALA A 108 15.26 -8.36 6.62
CA ALA A 108 16.59 -8.41 6.02
C ALA A 108 17.53 -7.30 6.53
N MET A 109 17.00 -6.15 6.94
CA MET A 109 17.78 -5.02 7.50
C MET A 109 18.17 -5.22 8.97
N GLN A 110 17.57 -6.20 9.66
CA GLN A 110 17.83 -6.48 11.07
C GLN A 110 18.90 -7.57 11.29
N ASN A 111 19.36 -8.22 10.22
CA ASN A 111 20.43 -9.21 10.22
C ASN A 111 21.75 -8.59 9.75
#